data_AF-A0A7C6KDJ3-F1
#
_entry.id   AF-A0A7C6KDJ3-F1
#
_cell.length_a   1.000
_cell.length_b   1.000
_cell.length_c   1.000
_cell.angle_alpha   90.00
_cell.angle_beta   90.00
_cell.angle_gamma   90.00
#
_symmetry.space_group_name_H-M   'P 1'
#
loop_
_entity.id
_entity.type
_entity.pdbx_description
1 polymer ?
#
loop_
_entity_poly.entity_id
_entity_poly.type
_entity_poly.pdbx_seq_one_letter_code
_entity_poly.pdbx_strand_id
1 'polypeptide(L)'
;MVNPKLSGRLRVLRAIRHTAGDALPDDIYRGILRRVAGLDSSTKLRRVAVVDDVIDELIRLGFGKRPDHYAQNNKREWAFVDETTPTRRPLLKKIIMLMKNSGISHGKQVAYVEGIARQMGGLNAESMNGPVEKPLRMCCEDELWRIVAALSVHLRRRDTSKVQA
;
A
#
# COMPACT_ATOMS: atom_id res chain seq x y z
N MET A 1 -0.48 9.49 26.81
CA MET A 1 -1.71 9.62 25.98
C MET A 1 -1.75 8.47 24.98
N VAL A 2 -2.83 7.69 24.93
CA VAL A 2 -2.98 6.60 23.94
C VAL A 2 -3.33 7.22 22.59
N ASN A 3 -2.57 6.89 21.54
CA ASN A 3 -2.81 7.42 20.19
C ASN A 3 -4.22 7.01 19.72
N PRO A 4 -5.15 7.96 19.48
CA PRO A 4 -6.54 7.64 19.15
C PRO A 4 -6.68 6.85 17.85
N LYS A 5 -5.77 7.05 16.90
CA LYS A 5 -5.72 6.28 15.65
C LYS A 5 -5.36 4.82 15.92
N LEU A 6 -4.38 4.57 16.79
CA LEU A 6 -3.97 3.22 17.17
C LEU A 6 -5.10 2.46 17.87
N SER A 7 -5.79 3.11 18.83
CA SER A 7 -6.93 2.52 19.52
C SER A 7 -8.05 2.13 18.55
N GLY A 8 -8.33 2.99 17.56
CA GLY A 8 -9.29 2.69 16.50
C GLY A 8 -8.90 1.46 15.68
N ARG A 9 -7.63 1.36 15.26
CA ARG A 9 -7.16 0.21 14.48
C ARG A 9 -7.17 -1.10 15.26
N LEU A 10 -6.76 -1.07 16.53
CA LEU A 10 -6.82 -2.24 17.40
C LEU A 10 -8.26 -2.72 17.60
N ARG A 11 -9.24 -1.81 17.64
CA ARG A 11 -10.66 -2.18 17.69
C ARG A 11 -11.11 -2.90 16.43
N VAL A 12 -10.69 -2.42 15.24
CA VAL A 12 -11.00 -3.09 13.97
C VAL A 12 -10.36 -4.49 13.91
N LEU A 13 -9.08 -4.61 14.27
CA LEU A 13 -8.39 -5.89 14.32
C LEU A 13 -9.12 -6.90 15.24
N ARG A 14 -9.54 -6.45 16.43
CA ARG A 14 -10.31 -7.29 17.37
C ARG A 14 -11.67 -7.68 16.82
N ALA A 15 -12.35 -6.78 16.12
CA ALA A 15 -13.63 -7.09 15.49
C ALA A 15 -13.47 -8.16 14.41
N ILE A 16 -12.46 -8.04 13.53
CA ILE A 16 -12.15 -9.06 12.52
C ILE A 16 -11.84 -10.42 13.18
N ARG A 17 -10.99 -10.41 14.22
CA ARG A 17 -10.66 -11.61 15.00
C ARG A 17 -11.90 -12.28 15.59
N HIS A 18 -12.79 -11.48 16.19
CA HIS A 18 -14.02 -11.97 16.81
C HIS A 18 -14.99 -12.53 15.77
N THR A 19 -15.19 -11.84 14.65
CA THR A 19 -16.06 -12.31 13.56
C THR A 19 -15.54 -13.57 12.89
N ALA A 20 -14.22 -13.73 12.80
CA ALA A 20 -13.61 -14.94 12.24
C ALA A 20 -13.87 -16.19 13.10
N GLY A 21 -14.02 -16.03 14.42
CA GLY A 21 -14.35 -17.13 15.34
C GLY A 21 -13.45 -18.36 15.13
N ASP A 22 -14.07 -19.53 15.05
CA ASP A 22 -13.38 -20.82 14.87
C ASP A 22 -12.74 -21.00 13.49
N ALA A 23 -13.17 -20.22 12.48
CA ALA A 23 -12.55 -20.26 11.15
C ALA A 23 -11.11 -19.70 11.16
N LEU A 24 -10.73 -18.99 12.22
CA LEU A 24 -9.36 -18.59 12.47
C LEU A 24 -8.93 -19.17 13.84
N PRO A 25 -8.30 -20.35 13.89
CA PRO A 25 -7.76 -20.88 15.13
C PRO A 25 -6.69 -19.95 15.74
N ASP A 26 -6.48 -20.06 17.06
CA ASP A 26 -5.62 -19.15 17.83
C ASP A 26 -4.14 -19.25 17.42
N ASP A 27 -3.69 -20.45 17.08
CA ASP A 27 -2.37 -20.76 16.53
C ASP A 27 -2.17 -20.13 15.14
N ILE A 28 -3.17 -20.23 14.25
CA ILE A 28 -3.13 -19.59 12.93
C ILE A 28 -3.07 -18.07 13.05
N TYR A 29 -3.88 -17.50 13.94
CA TYR A 29 -3.86 -16.06 14.20
C TYR A 29 -2.49 -15.59 14.73
N ARG A 30 -1.90 -16.33 15.67
CA ARG A 30 -0.53 -16.06 16.15
C ARG A 30 0.51 -16.22 15.05
N GLY A 31 0.35 -17.20 14.16
CA GLY A 31 1.20 -17.37 12.98
C GLY A 31 1.17 -16.16 12.06
N ILE A 32 -0.01 -15.57 11.84
CA ILE A 32 -0.16 -14.32 11.07
C ILE A 32 0.53 -13.15 11.77
N LEU A 33 0.32 -12.99 13.09
CA LEU A 33 0.97 -11.92 13.86
C LEU A 33 2.51 -12.06 13.86
N ARG A 34 3.04 -13.27 13.96
CA ARG A 34 4.49 -13.53 13.86
C ARG A 34 5.02 -13.17 12.49
N ARG A 35 4.35 -13.63 11.43
CA ARG A 35 4.80 -13.42 10.06
C ARG A 35 4.76 -11.96 9.64
N VAL A 36 3.71 -11.22 10.03
CA VAL A 36 3.52 -9.83 9.60
C VAL A 36 4.21 -8.83 10.54
N ALA A 37 4.14 -9.06 11.84
CA ALA A 37 4.56 -8.11 12.86
C ALA A 37 5.73 -8.59 13.73
N GLY A 38 6.17 -9.84 13.60
CA GLY A 38 7.18 -10.43 14.49
C GLY A 38 6.70 -10.62 15.92
N LEU A 39 5.38 -10.70 16.15
CA LEU A 39 4.79 -10.70 17.50
C LEU A 39 3.86 -11.89 17.72
N ASP A 40 3.80 -12.36 18.96
CA ASP A 40 2.86 -13.43 19.36
C ASP A 40 1.49 -12.92 19.80
N SER A 41 1.33 -11.59 19.96
CA SER A 41 0.12 -11.02 20.52
C SER A 41 -0.19 -9.64 19.97
N SER A 42 -1.46 -9.42 19.65
CA SER A 42 -1.96 -8.11 19.22
C SER A 42 -1.91 -7.07 20.33
N THR A 43 -1.79 -7.47 21.61
CA THR A 43 -1.62 -6.54 22.73
C THR A 43 -0.24 -5.88 22.74
N LYS A 44 0.73 -6.41 22.00
CA LYS A 44 2.09 -5.84 21.83
C LYS A 44 2.18 -4.88 20.63
N LEU A 45 1.13 -4.73 19.83
CA LEU A 45 1.10 -3.80 18.71
C LEU A 45 1.10 -2.35 19.23
N ARG A 46 2.05 -1.55 18.77
CA ARG A 46 2.24 -0.14 19.17
C ARG A 46 2.22 0.84 18.01
N ARG A 47 2.38 0.36 16.77
CA ARG A 47 2.50 1.17 15.57
C ARG A 47 1.27 0.98 14.69
N VAL A 48 0.61 2.09 14.32
CA VAL A 48 -0.59 2.08 13.48
C VAL A 48 -0.34 1.34 12.17
N ALA A 49 0.80 1.60 11.52
CA ALA A 49 1.16 0.96 10.25
C ALA A 49 1.20 -0.57 10.35
N VAL A 50 1.79 -1.11 11.43
CA VAL A 50 1.88 -2.57 11.64
C VAL A 50 0.51 -3.18 11.90
N VAL A 51 -0.39 -2.46 12.60
CA VAL A 51 -1.78 -2.92 12.77
C VAL A 51 -2.51 -2.94 11.44
N ASP A 52 -2.34 -1.93 10.59
CA ASP A 52 -2.93 -1.91 9.25
C ASP A 52 -2.41 -3.07 8.39
N ASP A 53 -1.12 -3.40 8.46
CA ASP A 53 -0.53 -4.50 7.69
C ASP A 53 -1.10 -5.88 8.13
N VAL A 54 -1.32 -6.08 9.44
CA VAL A 54 -1.98 -7.29 9.97
C VAL A 54 -3.44 -7.37 9.53
N ILE A 55 -4.17 -6.26 9.55
CA ILE A 55 -5.56 -6.19 9.07
C ILE A 55 -5.63 -6.54 7.58
N ASP A 56 -4.73 -5.98 6.77
CA ASP A 56 -4.70 -6.24 5.33
C ASP A 56 -4.39 -7.71 5.03
N GLU A 57 -3.50 -8.33 5.81
CA GLU A 57 -3.21 -9.76 5.67
C GLU A 57 -4.40 -10.65 6.06
N LEU A 58 -5.13 -10.31 7.12
CA LEU A 58 -6.35 -11.02 7.49
C LEU A 58 -7.39 -10.93 6.37
N ILE A 59 -7.61 -9.74 5.81
CA ILE A 59 -8.53 -9.52 4.70
C ILE A 59 -8.08 -10.30 3.46
N ARG A 60 -6.78 -10.33 3.16
CA ARG A 60 -6.20 -11.10 2.05
C ARG A 60 -6.50 -12.60 2.19
N LEU A 61 -6.50 -13.11 3.41
CA LEU A 61 -6.83 -14.50 3.74
C LEU A 61 -8.34 -14.75 3.83
N GLY A 62 -9.18 -13.75 3.55
CA GLY A 62 -10.64 -13.87 3.56
C GLY A 62 -11.28 -13.53 4.90
N PHE A 63 -10.52 -13.08 5.90
CA PHE A 63 -11.04 -12.73 7.21
C PHE A 63 -11.37 -11.24 7.31
N GLY A 64 -12.67 -10.96 7.34
CA GLY A 64 -13.23 -9.62 7.51
C GLY A 64 -13.22 -8.77 6.24
N LYS A 65 -13.67 -7.52 6.38
CA LYS A 65 -13.66 -6.50 5.31
C LYS A 65 -13.17 -5.19 5.88
N ARG A 66 -12.48 -4.40 5.06
CA ARG A 66 -12.09 -3.03 5.45
C ARG A 66 -13.38 -2.22 5.64
N PRO A 67 -13.55 -1.49 6.76
CA PRO A 67 -14.71 -0.65 6.94
C PRO A 67 -14.74 0.49 5.91
N ASP A 68 -15.94 0.90 5.47
CA ASP A 68 -16.19 1.77 4.30
C ASP A 68 -15.43 3.11 4.31
N HIS A 69 -15.10 3.65 5.48
CA HIS A 69 -14.28 4.85 5.59
C HIS A 69 -12.86 4.69 5.02
N TYR A 70 -12.33 3.47 4.91
CA TYR A 70 -11.09 3.21 4.17
C TYR A 70 -11.29 3.24 2.65
N ALA A 71 -12.44 2.81 2.15
CA ALA A 71 -12.80 2.95 0.74
C ALA A 71 -13.00 4.42 0.37
N GLN A 72 -13.53 5.23 1.30
CA GLN A 72 -13.61 6.69 1.14
C GLN A 72 -12.23 7.36 1.11
N ASN A 73 -11.27 6.90 1.91
CA ASN A 73 -9.88 7.38 1.81
C ASN A 73 -9.23 6.99 0.48
N ASN A 74 -9.59 5.86 -0.11
CA ASN A 74 -9.13 5.45 -1.45
C ASN A 74 -9.66 6.39 -2.55
N LYS A 75 -10.94 6.81 -2.45
CA LYS A 75 -11.50 7.88 -3.31
C LYS A 75 -10.72 9.19 -3.18
N ARG A 76 -10.26 9.54 -1.97
CA ARG A 76 -9.48 10.76 -1.73
C ARG A 76 -8.02 10.66 -2.19
N GLU A 77 -7.37 9.51 -2.02
CA GLU A 77 -5.96 9.30 -2.37
C GLU A 77 -5.70 9.55 -3.85
N TRP A 78 -6.60 9.07 -4.72
CA TRP A 78 -6.50 9.21 -6.17
C TRP A 78 -7.48 10.24 -6.78
N ALA A 79 -8.14 11.07 -5.95
CA ALA A 79 -9.18 12.00 -6.39
C ALA A 79 -8.72 12.93 -7.54
N PHE A 80 -7.45 13.37 -7.48
CA PHE A 80 -6.87 14.27 -8.47
C PHE A 80 -6.79 13.68 -9.89
N VAL A 81 -6.97 12.36 -10.06
CA VAL A 81 -6.90 11.70 -11.36
C VAL A 81 -8.13 12.02 -12.21
N ASP A 82 -9.30 12.17 -11.59
CA ASP A 82 -10.52 12.50 -12.32
C ASP A 82 -10.51 13.97 -12.78
N GLU A 83 -9.87 14.85 -12.02
CA GLU A 83 -9.72 16.28 -12.32
C GLU A 83 -8.55 16.61 -13.27
N THR A 84 -7.73 15.62 -13.64
CA THR A 84 -6.53 15.85 -14.47
C THR A 84 -6.85 16.00 -15.95
N THR A 85 -5.86 16.45 -16.73
CA THR A 85 -5.98 16.60 -18.18
C THR A 85 -6.17 15.25 -18.89
N PRO A 86 -6.86 15.22 -20.06
CA PRO A 86 -7.11 13.99 -20.79
C PRO A 86 -5.86 13.19 -21.15
N THR A 87 -4.72 13.84 -21.40
CA THR A 87 -3.46 13.16 -21.78
C THR A 87 -2.76 12.50 -20.59
N ARG A 88 -2.86 13.08 -19.40
CA ARG A 88 -2.25 12.53 -18.16
C ARG A 88 -3.07 11.39 -17.57
N ARG A 89 -4.39 11.44 -17.74
CA ARG A 89 -5.34 10.52 -17.10
C ARG A 89 -5.06 9.04 -17.40
N PRO A 90 -4.75 8.60 -18.64
CA PRO A 90 -4.40 7.21 -18.94
C PRO A 90 -3.17 6.72 -18.18
N LEU A 91 -2.13 7.53 -18.08
CA LEU A 91 -0.89 7.18 -17.37
C LEU A 91 -1.15 7.02 -15.86
N LEU A 92 -1.90 7.96 -15.26
CA LEU A 92 -2.30 7.87 -13.86
C LEU A 92 -3.17 6.63 -13.57
N LYS A 93 -4.12 6.30 -14.46
CA LYS A 93 -4.90 5.05 -14.36
C LYS A 93 -4.02 3.80 -14.46
N LYS A 94 -2.99 3.82 -15.29
CA LYS A 94 -2.01 2.72 -15.39
C LYS A 94 -1.21 2.56 -14.09
N ILE A 95 -0.79 3.65 -13.47
CA ILE A 95 -0.14 3.63 -12.14
C ILE A 95 -1.09 3.03 -11.09
N ILE A 96 -2.36 3.47 -11.04
CA ILE A 96 -3.37 2.90 -10.13
C ILE A 96 -3.49 1.39 -10.32
N MET A 97 -3.52 0.92 -11.57
CA MET A 97 -3.62 -0.51 -11.86
C MET A 97 -2.42 -1.30 -11.35
N LEU A 98 -1.20 -0.78 -11.56
CA LEU A 98 0.03 -1.38 -11.01
C LEU A 98 -0.02 -1.44 -9.48
N MET A 99 -0.52 -0.40 -8.83
CA MET A 99 -0.61 -0.35 -7.37
C MET A 99 -1.65 -1.33 -6.80
N LYS A 100 -2.78 -1.56 -7.48
CA LYS A 100 -3.77 -2.57 -7.08
C LYS A 100 -3.16 -3.98 -6.98
N ASN A 101 -2.20 -4.29 -7.85
CA ASN A 101 -1.56 -5.62 -7.89
C ASN A 101 -0.29 -5.71 -7.02
N SER A 102 0.14 -4.60 -6.39
CA SER A 102 1.42 -4.53 -5.67
C SER A 102 1.40 -5.09 -4.24
N GLY A 103 0.20 -5.31 -3.67
CA GLY A 103 0.03 -5.62 -2.25
C GLY A 103 0.30 -4.43 -1.30
N ILE A 104 0.52 -3.22 -1.82
CA ILE A 104 0.63 -2.01 -1.01
C ILE A 104 -0.76 -1.53 -0.60
N SER A 105 -0.93 -1.36 0.72
CA SER A 105 -2.16 -0.88 1.34
C SER A 105 -2.66 0.44 0.73
N HIS A 106 -3.97 0.54 0.53
CA HIS A 106 -4.62 1.80 0.18
C HIS A 106 -4.36 2.87 1.25
N GLY A 107 -4.17 4.12 0.81
CA GLY A 107 -3.75 5.27 1.61
C GLY A 107 -2.22 5.46 1.68
N LYS A 108 -1.44 4.52 1.15
CA LYS A 108 0.03 4.58 1.07
C LYS A 108 0.55 4.54 -0.36
N GLN A 109 -0.33 4.34 -1.35
CA GLN A 109 0.04 4.04 -2.72
C GLN A 109 0.65 5.25 -3.42
N VAL A 110 0.06 6.44 -3.27
CA VAL A 110 0.63 7.67 -3.88
C VAL A 110 2.01 7.96 -3.31
N ALA A 111 2.16 7.93 -1.98
CA ALA A 111 3.44 8.16 -1.32
C ALA A 111 4.50 7.11 -1.73
N TYR A 112 4.09 5.84 -1.88
CA TYR A 112 4.97 4.78 -2.37
C TYR A 112 5.46 5.07 -3.79
N VAL A 113 4.55 5.41 -4.72
CA VAL A 113 4.89 5.74 -6.10
C VAL A 113 5.82 6.94 -6.16
N GLU A 114 5.55 8.00 -5.40
CA GLU A 114 6.44 9.16 -5.33
C GLU A 114 7.81 8.83 -4.72
N GLY A 115 7.88 7.89 -3.77
CA GLY A 115 9.14 7.38 -3.23
C GLY A 115 9.99 6.72 -4.31
N ILE A 116 9.38 5.85 -5.13
CA ILE A 116 10.05 5.25 -6.29
C ILE A 116 10.46 6.33 -7.30
N ALA A 117 9.59 7.31 -7.55
CA ALA A 117 9.86 8.40 -8.49
C ALA A 117 11.11 9.22 -8.11
N ARG A 118 11.29 9.49 -6.81
CA ARG A 118 12.48 10.15 -6.25
C ARG A 118 13.74 9.29 -6.35
N GLN A 119 13.59 7.97 -6.31
CA GLN A 119 14.71 7.03 -6.46
C GLN A 119 15.13 6.81 -7.93
N MET A 120 14.41 7.38 -8.91
CA MET A 120 14.70 7.20 -10.35
C MET A 120 16.02 7.83 -10.83
N GLY A 121 16.86 8.38 -9.95
CA GLY A 121 18.17 8.92 -10.31
C GLY A 121 19.30 7.90 -10.49
N GLY A 122 19.08 6.59 -10.27
CA GLY A 122 20.16 5.59 -10.24
C GLY A 122 20.13 4.50 -11.31
N LEU A 123 19.05 4.37 -12.09
CA LEU A 123 18.90 3.25 -13.04
C LEU A 123 19.25 3.60 -14.49
N ASN A 124 19.44 4.89 -14.82
CA ASN A 124 19.92 5.41 -16.12
C ASN A 124 20.24 6.92 -15.98
N ALA A 125 21.08 7.30 -15.00
CA ALA A 125 21.32 8.71 -14.63
C ALA A 125 21.88 9.58 -15.79
N GLU A 126 22.55 8.97 -16.76
CA GLU A 126 23.21 9.68 -17.86
C GLU A 126 22.34 9.89 -19.10
N SER A 127 21.12 9.34 -19.16
CA SER A 127 20.22 9.53 -20.29
C SER A 127 18.83 9.97 -19.82
N MET A 128 18.64 11.30 -19.88
CA MET A 128 17.37 12.03 -19.80
C MET A 128 16.74 12.20 -18.40
N ASN A 129 16.99 13.40 -17.84
CA ASN A 129 16.14 14.11 -16.87
C ASN A 129 15.95 13.51 -15.46
N GLY A 130 17.01 13.10 -14.76
CA GLY A 130 17.07 13.05 -13.27
C GLY A 130 15.93 12.36 -12.48
N PRO A 131 15.96 12.43 -11.13
CA PRO A 131 14.84 11.98 -10.29
C PRO A 131 13.61 12.90 -10.44
N VAL A 132 12.40 12.35 -10.27
CA VAL A 132 11.17 13.16 -10.25
C VAL A 132 10.82 13.47 -8.80
N GLU A 133 11.14 14.69 -8.36
CA GLU A 133 10.97 15.11 -6.96
C GLU A 133 9.58 15.67 -6.64
N LYS A 134 8.87 16.12 -7.67
CA LYS A 134 7.57 16.79 -7.51
C LYS A 134 6.44 15.78 -7.20
N PRO A 135 5.37 16.23 -6.52
CA PRO A 135 4.22 15.38 -6.26
C PRO A 135 3.60 14.80 -7.54
N LEU A 136 3.01 13.61 -7.46
CA LEU A 136 2.46 12.90 -8.62
C LEU A 136 1.37 13.72 -9.34
N ARG A 137 0.59 14.50 -8.57
CA ARG A 137 -0.43 15.43 -9.10
C ARG A 137 0.15 16.56 -9.95
N MET A 138 1.43 16.87 -9.81
CA MET A 138 2.13 17.96 -10.53
C MET A 138 3.05 17.43 -11.66
N CYS A 139 3.19 16.11 -11.80
CA CYS A 139 4.00 15.49 -12.85
C CYS A 139 3.41 15.75 -14.23
N CYS A 140 4.26 16.14 -15.20
CA CYS A 140 3.88 16.24 -16.60
C CYS A 140 3.76 14.85 -17.24
N GLU A 141 3.33 14.79 -18.49
CA GLU A 141 3.10 13.54 -19.21
C GLU A 141 4.36 12.66 -19.31
N ASP A 142 5.49 13.25 -19.71
CA ASP A 142 6.77 12.53 -19.83
C ASP A 142 7.24 11.96 -18.48
N GLU A 143 7.07 12.73 -17.41
CA GLU A 143 7.40 12.29 -16.05
C GLU A 143 6.50 11.13 -15.61
N LEU A 144 5.20 11.20 -15.88
CA LEU A 144 4.27 10.12 -15.58
C LEU A 144 4.60 8.85 -16.37
N TRP A 145 5.01 8.99 -17.64
CA TRP A 145 5.44 7.85 -18.46
C TRP A 145 6.68 7.16 -17.88
N ARG A 146 7.68 7.96 -17.45
CA ARG A 146 8.89 7.46 -16.78
C ARG A 146 8.57 6.76 -15.46
N ILE A 147 7.67 7.35 -14.65
CA ILE A 147 7.21 6.74 -13.40
C ILE A 147 6.54 5.38 -13.66
N VAL A 148 5.68 5.28 -14.69
CA VAL A 148 5.06 4.00 -15.08
C VAL A 148 6.12 2.95 -15.42
N ALA A 149 7.14 3.32 -16.20
CA ALA A 149 8.22 2.40 -16.59
C ALA A 149 9.02 1.91 -15.37
N ALA A 150 9.47 2.83 -14.52
CA ALA A 150 10.24 2.50 -13.33
C ALA A 150 9.43 1.66 -12.34
N LEU A 151 8.16 2.01 -12.11
CA LEU A 151 7.27 1.27 -11.21
C LEU A 151 7.05 -0.16 -11.73
N SER A 152 6.88 -0.34 -13.03
CA SER A 152 6.70 -1.68 -13.64
C SER A 152 7.94 -2.56 -13.43
N VAL A 153 9.15 -2.01 -13.64
CA VAL A 153 10.42 -2.72 -13.40
C VAL A 153 10.58 -3.07 -11.92
N HIS A 154 10.31 -2.10 -11.04
CA HIS A 154 10.44 -2.28 -9.60
C HIS A 154 9.51 -3.37 -9.07
N LEU A 155 8.24 -3.37 -9.46
CA LEU A 155 7.27 -4.39 -9.06
C LEU A 155 7.66 -5.77 -9.58
N ARG A 156 8.09 -5.88 -10.86
CA ARG A 156 8.58 -7.15 -11.42
C ARG A 156 9.76 -7.72 -10.62
N ARG A 157 10.76 -6.89 -10.29
CA ARG A 157 11.92 -7.32 -9.48
C ARG A 157 11.51 -7.80 -8.08
N ARG A 158 10.55 -7.11 -7.47
CA ARG A 158 10.02 -7.47 -6.16
C ARG A 158 9.30 -8.82 -6.18
N ASP A 159 8.53 -9.10 -7.23
CA ASP A 159 7.84 -10.38 -7.35
C ASP A 159 8.82 -11.54 -7.60
N THR A 160 9.86 -11.35 -8.42
CA THR A 160 10.93 -12.36 -8.57
C THR A 160 11.65 -12.64 -7.24
N SER A 161 11.91 -11.60 -6.45
CA SER A 161 12.58 -11.74 -5.15
C SER A 161 11.72 -12.49 -4.11
N LYS A 162 10.39 -12.44 -4.22
CA LYS A 162 9.47 -13.20 -3.35
C LYS A 162 9.38 -14.67 -3.72
N VAL A 163 9.74 -15.06 -4.94
CA VAL A 163 9.66 -16.46 -5.41
C VAL A 163 10.94 -17.24 -5.02
N GLN A 164 12.04 -16.54 -4.74
CA GLN A 164 13.33 -17.14 -4.37
C GLN A 164 13.59 -17.21 -2.86
N ALA A 165 12.67 -16.71 -2.03
CA ALA A 165 12.75 -16.70 -0.58
C ALA A 165 11.67 -17.61 0.02
#